data_AF-A0A9D7NCF6-F1
#
_entry.id   AF-A0A9D7NCF6-F1
#
_cell.length_a   1.000
_cell.length_b   1.000
_cell.length_c   1.000
_cell.angle_alpha   90.00
_cell.angle_beta   90.00
_cell.angle_gamma   90.00
#
_symmetry.space_group_name_H-M   'P 1'
#
loop_
_entity.id
_entity.type
_entity.pdbx_description
1 polymer ?
#
loop_
_entity_poly.entity_id
_entity_poly.type
_entity_poly.pdbx_seq_one_letter_code
_entity_poly.pdbx_strand_id
1 'polypeptide(L)'
;MKQFSIFLLLASVLSTCIGPTSKPWKSIDLKAYGIPAVVLTPPDSTSVENFELAGVKDVSITSTGSTPYAIQIYAGKARGQKLVEQTFRQIREVNSNPDFGKIVEQHTAGFIYELKGQGEDRYSFRYVHLVRDTEVVFTTALNQRFSLEEVRRMYEAVKQEP
;
A
#
# COMPACT_ATOMS: atom_id res chain seq x y z
N MET A 1 46.58 1.46 -54.84
CA MET A 1 45.63 0.82 -55.77
C MET A 1 44.75 -0.16 -55.01
N LYS A 2 43.42 -0.06 -55.18
CA LYS A 2 42.34 -1.06 -54.93
C LYS A 2 42.22 -1.63 -53.50
N GLN A 3 41.30 -1.13 -52.66
CA GLN A 3 39.88 -1.54 -52.54
C GLN A 3 39.66 -3.06 -52.35
N PHE A 4 39.14 -3.46 -51.18
CA PHE A 4 37.87 -4.20 -51.10
C PHE A 4 37.34 -4.26 -49.66
N SER A 5 36.11 -3.79 -49.48
CA SER A 5 35.29 -3.94 -48.27
C SER A 5 34.99 -5.40 -47.98
N ILE A 6 35.07 -5.82 -46.72
CA ILE A 6 34.24 -6.92 -46.19
C ILE A 6 33.61 -6.45 -44.88
N PHE A 7 32.30 -6.31 -44.97
CA PHE A 7 31.32 -6.06 -43.93
C PHE A 7 30.92 -7.44 -43.35
N LEU A 8 31.09 -7.69 -42.05
CA LEU A 8 30.29 -8.72 -41.38
C LEU A 8 30.20 -8.46 -39.88
N LEU A 9 29.03 -7.96 -39.50
CA LEU A 9 28.30 -8.16 -38.25
C LEU A 9 29.03 -8.94 -37.16
N LEU A 10 29.43 -8.26 -36.08
CA LEU A 10 29.49 -8.87 -34.76
C LEU A 10 28.39 -8.26 -33.91
N ALA A 11 27.39 -9.10 -33.68
CA ALA A 11 26.12 -8.78 -33.05
C ALA A 11 26.31 -8.14 -31.67
N SER A 12 25.88 -6.90 -31.58
CA SER A 12 25.49 -6.22 -30.35
C SER A 12 24.33 -6.98 -29.71
N VAL A 13 24.64 -7.91 -28.80
CA VAL A 13 23.67 -8.51 -27.89
C VAL A 13 23.40 -7.49 -26.78
N LEU A 14 22.68 -6.42 -27.13
CA LEU A 14 21.97 -5.62 -26.14
C LEU A 14 20.76 -6.45 -25.71
N SER A 15 20.93 -7.19 -24.61
CA SER A 15 19.84 -7.80 -23.86
C SER A 15 18.86 -6.71 -23.45
N THR A 16 17.91 -6.44 -24.33
CA THR A 16 16.77 -5.57 -24.05
C THR A 16 15.83 -6.44 -23.22
N CYS A 17 16.01 -6.41 -21.90
CA CYS A 17 15.01 -6.92 -20.98
C CYS A 17 13.81 -5.95 -21.06
N ILE A 18 13.00 -6.09 -22.10
CA ILE A 18 11.65 -5.53 -22.12
C ILE A 18 10.85 -6.44 -21.20
N GLY A 19 10.96 -6.18 -19.89
CA GLY A 19 9.97 -6.66 -18.94
C GLY A 19 8.60 -6.13 -19.34
N PRO A 20 7.50 -6.83 -19.01
CA PRO A 20 6.17 -6.32 -19.29
C PRO A 20 6.06 -4.92 -18.68
N THR A 21 5.80 -3.92 -19.54
CA THR A 21 5.48 -2.56 -19.13
C THR A 21 4.17 -2.61 -18.34
N SER A 22 4.26 -2.89 -17.04
CA SER A 22 3.16 -2.63 -16.13
C SER A 22 2.84 -1.14 -16.24
N LYS A 23 1.57 -0.83 -16.47
CA LYS A 23 1.12 0.56 -16.46
C LYS A 23 1.52 1.17 -15.10
N PRO A 24 2.05 2.40 -15.09
CA PRO A 24 2.47 3.03 -13.85
C PRO A 24 1.26 3.16 -12.90
N TRP A 25 1.54 3.05 -11.61
CA TRP A 25 0.53 3.30 -10.58
C TRP A 25 0.04 4.74 -10.68
N LYS A 26 -1.24 4.96 -10.39
CA LYS A 26 -1.88 6.26 -10.44
C LYS A 26 -1.96 6.86 -9.04
N SER A 27 -1.73 8.15 -8.94
CA SER A 27 -1.91 8.89 -7.69
C SER A 27 -3.38 9.24 -7.49
N ILE A 28 -3.87 9.08 -6.25
CA ILE A 28 -5.18 9.56 -5.80
C ILE A 28 -4.94 10.53 -4.63
N ASP A 29 -5.38 11.78 -4.79
CA ASP A 29 -5.36 12.78 -3.72
C ASP A 29 -6.59 12.60 -2.82
N LEU A 30 -6.39 12.20 -1.57
CA LEU A 30 -7.46 11.93 -0.63
C LEU A 30 -8.08 13.20 -0.02
N LYS A 31 -7.53 14.39 -0.31
CA LYS A 31 -8.12 15.67 0.10
C LYS A 31 -9.52 15.85 -0.47
N ALA A 32 -9.80 15.27 -1.64
CA ALA A 32 -11.15 15.22 -2.21
C ALA A 32 -12.17 14.56 -1.28
N TYR A 33 -11.72 13.69 -0.37
CA TYR A 33 -12.53 13.00 0.65
C TYR A 33 -12.31 13.58 2.06
N GLY A 34 -11.59 14.71 2.17
CA GLY A 34 -11.28 15.38 3.43
C GLY A 34 -10.18 14.71 4.26
N ILE A 35 -9.32 13.91 3.64
CA ILE A 35 -8.18 13.25 4.29
C ILE A 35 -6.89 13.88 3.77
N PRO A 36 -5.99 14.40 4.63
CA PRO A 36 -4.77 15.07 4.20
C PRO A 36 -3.66 14.07 3.80
N ALA A 37 -3.88 13.29 2.74
CA ALA A 37 -2.95 12.27 2.28
C ALA A 37 -3.08 11.98 0.78
N VAL A 38 -2.08 11.32 0.22
CA VAL A 38 -2.06 10.84 -1.18
C VAL A 38 -1.71 9.36 -1.20
N VAL A 39 -2.33 8.57 -2.07
CA VAL A 39 -1.98 7.16 -2.24
C VAL A 39 -1.72 6.82 -3.69
N LEU A 40 -0.87 5.84 -3.93
CA LEU A 40 -0.69 5.23 -5.24
C LEU A 40 -1.62 4.02 -5.36
N THR A 41 -2.20 3.83 -6.54
CA THR A 41 -3.08 2.70 -6.84
C THR A 41 -2.73 2.06 -8.17
N PRO A 42 -3.02 0.76 -8.35
CA PRO A 42 -3.05 0.16 -9.67
C PRO A 42 -3.96 0.95 -10.62
N PRO A 43 -3.64 1.01 -11.93
CA PRO A 43 -4.38 1.80 -12.90
C PRO A 43 -5.81 1.30 -13.16
N ASP A 44 -6.09 0.06 -12.76
CA ASP A 44 -7.36 -0.66 -12.70
C ASP A 44 -8.09 -0.54 -11.35
N SER A 45 -7.56 0.27 -10.42
CA SER A 45 -8.32 0.72 -9.24
C SER A 45 -9.34 1.79 -9.62
N THR A 46 -10.62 1.42 -9.53
CA THR A 46 -11.72 2.26 -10.02
C THR A 46 -12.85 2.43 -9.03
N SER A 47 -12.92 1.65 -7.93
CA SER A 47 -13.96 1.85 -6.92
C SER A 47 -13.38 2.60 -5.73
N VAL A 48 -13.87 3.81 -5.50
CA VAL A 48 -13.64 4.59 -4.29
C VAL A 48 -14.97 4.78 -3.60
N GLU A 49 -15.12 4.21 -2.41
CA GLU A 49 -16.29 4.38 -1.56
C GLU A 49 -15.87 5.20 -0.33
N ASN A 50 -16.73 6.11 0.10
CA ASN A 50 -16.44 6.94 1.27
C ASN A 50 -17.66 7.08 2.17
N PHE A 51 -17.41 7.08 3.47
CA PHE A 51 -18.40 7.25 4.51
C PHE A 51 -17.82 8.10 5.63
N GLU A 52 -18.67 8.78 6.38
CA GLU A 52 -18.26 9.54 7.56
C GLU A 52 -19.26 9.30 8.69
N LEU A 53 -18.74 8.96 9.86
CA LEU A 53 -19.53 8.75 11.07
C LEU A 53 -18.82 9.31 12.28
N ALA A 54 -19.52 10.12 13.06
CA ALA A 54 -19.01 10.70 14.31
C ALA A 54 -17.64 11.40 14.15
N GLY A 55 -17.40 12.06 13.01
CA GLY A 55 -16.15 12.76 12.71
C GLY A 55 -14.98 11.85 12.34
N VAL A 56 -15.23 10.55 12.12
CA VAL A 56 -14.27 9.61 11.52
C VAL A 56 -14.63 9.44 10.06
N LYS A 57 -13.67 9.75 9.19
CA LYS A 57 -13.75 9.51 7.74
C LYS A 57 -13.26 8.12 7.44
N ASP A 58 -13.96 7.46 6.54
CA ASP A 58 -13.65 6.12 6.09
C ASP A 58 -13.66 6.10 4.55
N VAL A 59 -12.55 5.70 3.94
CA VAL A 59 -12.40 5.61 2.48
C VAL A 59 -11.90 4.22 2.12
N SER A 60 -12.65 3.52 1.26
CA SER A 60 -12.25 2.26 0.65
C SER A 60 -11.76 2.49 -0.77
N ILE A 61 -10.64 1.89 -1.15
CA ILE A 61 -10.16 1.90 -2.54
C ILE A 61 -9.87 0.47 -2.96
N THR A 62 -10.57 0.00 -3.99
CA THR A 62 -10.47 -1.39 -4.46
C THR A 62 -10.17 -1.45 -5.96
N SER A 63 -9.28 -2.37 -6.34
CA SER A 63 -9.06 -2.77 -7.72
C SER A 63 -10.24 -3.56 -8.27
N THR A 64 -10.69 -3.19 -9.47
CA THR A 64 -11.71 -3.93 -10.22
C THR A 64 -11.10 -4.77 -11.34
N GLY A 65 -9.79 -4.68 -11.54
CA GLY A 65 -9.06 -5.43 -12.55
C GLY A 65 -8.31 -6.64 -11.99
N SER A 66 -7.24 -7.03 -12.68
CA SER A 66 -6.47 -8.23 -12.35
C SER A 66 -5.44 -8.01 -11.25
N THR A 67 -5.11 -6.76 -10.90
CA THR A 67 -4.11 -6.47 -9.86
C THR A 67 -4.79 -6.53 -8.48
N PRO A 68 -4.42 -7.48 -7.60
CA PRO A 68 -5.02 -7.56 -6.26
C PRO A 68 -4.61 -6.34 -5.44
N TYR A 69 -5.61 -5.54 -5.06
CA TYR A 69 -5.43 -4.32 -4.29
C TYR A 69 -6.76 -3.93 -3.65
N ALA A 70 -6.79 -3.83 -2.33
CA ALA A 70 -7.87 -3.18 -1.62
C ALA A 70 -7.36 -2.61 -0.30
N ILE A 71 -7.49 -1.30 -0.14
CA ILE A 71 -7.11 -0.59 1.07
C ILE A 71 -8.32 0.11 1.70
N GLN A 72 -8.28 0.20 3.02
CA GLN A 72 -9.17 1.04 3.81
C GLN A 72 -8.34 2.14 4.47
N ILE A 73 -8.88 3.35 4.49
CA ILE A 73 -8.27 4.52 5.09
C ILE A 73 -9.23 5.10 6.11
N TYR A 74 -8.81 5.13 7.37
CA TYR A 74 -9.54 5.79 8.45
C TYR A 74 -8.84 7.10 8.80
N ALA A 75 -9.58 8.20 8.89
CA ALA A 75 -9.04 9.48 9.36
C ALA A 75 -9.91 10.09 10.45
N GLY A 76 -9.29 10.55 11.53
CA GLY A 76 -9.98 11.15 12.65
C GLY A 76 -9.04 11.84 13.62
N LYS A 77 -9.60 12.34 14.73
CA LYS A 77 -8.82 13.05 15.74
C LYS A 77 -7.77 12.12 16.37
N ALA A 78 -6.51 12.52 16.32
CA ALA A 78 -5.39 11.80 16.91
C ALA A 78 -5.54 11.71 18.43
N ARG A 79 -5.19 10.55 18.99
CA ARG A 79 -5.11 10.33 20.43
C ARG A 79 -3.67 10.49 20.90
N GLY A 80 -3.18 11.72 20.90
CA GLY A 80 -1.80 12.09 21.23
C GLY A 80 -1.13 12.91 20.12
N GLN A 81 0.13 13.26 20.32
CA GLN A 81 0.89 14.15 19.42
C GLN A 81 2.11 13.48 18.78
N LYS A 82 2.48 12.27 19.21
CA LYS A 82 3.65 11.57 18.68
C LYS A 82 3.21 10.41 17.80
N LEU A 83 3.79 10.33 16.60
CA LEU A 83 3.57 9.24 15.64
C LEU A 83 3.80 7.88 16.30
N VAL A 84 4.90 7.72 17.03
CA VAL A 84 5.26 6.47 17.72
C VAL A 84 4.17 6.01 18.70
N GLU A 85 3.52 6.93 19.42
CA GLU A 85 2.41 6.59 20.32
C GLU A 85 1.18 6.08 19.55
N GLN A 86 0.92 6.66 18.37
CA GLN A 86 -0.17 6.23 17.49
C GLN A 86 0.13 4.84 16.93
N THR A 87 1.34 4.62 16.39
CA THR A 87 1.77 3.32 15.85
C THR A 87 1.75 2.22 16.92
N PHE A 88 2.20 2.50 18.15
CA PHE A 88 2.09 1.52 19.25
C PHE A 88 0.64 1.22 19.63
N ARG A 89 -0.28 2.18 19.51
CA ARG A 89 -1.71 1.90 19.70
C ARG A 89 -2.22 0.97 18.61
N GLN A 90 -1.90 1.22 17.35
CA GLN A 90 -2.26 0.35 16.23
C GLN A 90 -1.73 -1.09 16.43
N ILE A 91 -0.50 -1.24 16.93
CA ILE A 91 0.05 -2.56 17.30
C ILE A 91 -0.81 -3.25 18.36
N ARG A 92 -1.21 -2.53 19.42
CA ARG A 92 -2.08 -3.11 20.46
C ARG A 92 -3.45 -3.50 19.93
N GLU A 93 -4.01 -2.70 19.03
CA GLU A 93 -5.31 -2.98 18.40
C GLU A 93 -5.27 -4.20 17.48
N VAL A 94 -4.19 -4.44 16.73
CA VAL A 94 -4.08 -5.67 15.94
C VAL A 94 -3.77 -6.89 16.81
N ASN A 95 -2.98 -6.73 17.88
CA ASN A 95 -2.63 -7.83 18.78
C ASN A 95 -3.83 -8.35 19.58
N SER A 96 -4.88 -7.54 19.77
CA SER A 96 -6.11 -7.98 20.42
C SER A 96 -7.02 -8.80 19.50
N ASN A 97 -6.73 -8.86 18.20
CA ASN A 97 -7.44 -9.73 17.27
C ASN A 97 -7.06 -11.20 17.54
N PRO A 98 -8.03 -12.12 17.78
CA PRO A 98 -7.75 -13.54 17.99
C PRO A 98 -7.00 -14.20 16.84
N ASP A 99 -7.18 -13.71 15.61
CA ASP A 99 -6.48 -14.20 14.43
C ASP A 99 -5.05 -13.65 14.34
N PHE A 100 -4.59 -12.77 15.22
CA PHE A 100 -3.24 -12.22 15.13
C PHE A 100 -2.17 -13.32 15.22
N GLY A 101 -1.28 -13.33 14.24
CA GLY A 101 -0.11 -14.20 14.14
C GLY A 101 1.10 -13.58 14.80
N LYS A 102 1.76 -12.69 14.06
CA LYS A 102 2.98 -11.98 14.45
C LYS A 102 3.15 -10.73 13.59
N ILE A 103 3.96 -9.79 14.08
CA ILE A 103 4.52 -8.73 13.22
C ILE A 103 5.64 -9.36 12.39
N VAL A 104 5.62 -9.12 11.08
CA VAL A 104 6.66 -9.61 10.15
C VAL A 104 7.60 -8.50 9.70
N GLU A 105 7.13 -7.25 9.66
CA GLU A 105 7.95 -6.06 9.39
C GLU A 105 7.49 -4.89 10.25
N GLN A 106 8.44 -4.10 10.76
CA GLN A 106 8.16 -2.96 11.62
C GLN A 106 8.97 -1.73 11.21
N HIS A 107 8.28 -0.60 11.12
CA HIS A 107 8.81 0.72 10.82
C HIS A 107 8.26 1.75 11.80
N THR A 108 8.84 2.96 11.82
CA THR A 108 8.40 4.05 12.71
C THR A 108 6.95 4.44 12.50
N ALA A 109 6.50 4.50 11.23
CA ALA A 109 5.16 4.92 10.87
C ALA A 109 4.17 3.75 10.71
N GLY A 110 4.60 2.49 10.81
CA GLY A 110 3.71 1.37 10.52
C GLY A 110 4.39 0.02 10.56
N PHE A 111 3.62 -1.01 10.27
CA PHE A 111 4.07 -2.40 10.35
C PHE A 111 3.21 -3.30 9.45
N ILE A 112 3.79 -4.44 9.06
CA ILE A 112 3.12 -5.53 8.37
C ILE A 112 3.00 -6.70 9.34
N TYR A 113 1.86 -7.37 9.35
CA TYR A 113 1.57 -8.46 10.26
C TYR A 113 0.83 -9.60 9.59
N GLU A 114 0.99 -10.78 10.16
CA GLU A 114 0.33 -12.01 9.79
C GLU A 114 -0.96 -12.20 10.59
N LEU A 115 -1.99 -12.71 9.92
CA LEU A 115 -3.22 -13.20 10.50
C LEU A 115 -3.32 -14.70 10.25
N LYS A 116 -3.49 -15.47 11.32
CA LYS A 116 -3.82 -16.88 11.30
C LYS A 116 -5.11 -17.11 10.53
N GLY A 117 -5.16 -18.23 9.82
CA GLY A 117 -6.31 -18.68 9.05
C GLY A 117 -6.33 -20.20 8.95
N GLN A 118 -7.46 -20.74 8.50
CA GLN A 118 -7.58 -22.15 8.13
C GLN A 118 -6.99 -22.31 6.71
N GLY A 119 -5.69 -22.59 6.59
CA GLY A 119 -4.99 -22.71 5.31
C GLY A 119 -3.73 -21.86 5.23
N GLU A 120 -3.54 -21.14 4.12
CA GLU A 120 -2.39 -20.26 3.87
C GLU A 120 -2.42 -18.99 4.74
N ASP A 121 -1.23 -18.49 5.07
CA ASP A 121 -1.04 -17.27 5.84
C ASP A 121 -1.62 -16.05 5.11
N ARG A 122 -2.38 -15.24 5.85
CA ARG A 122 -2.97 -13.98 5.40
C ARG A 122 -2.17 -12.84 5.98
N TYR A 123 -1.85 -11.83 5.18
CA TYR A 123 -1.13 -10.65 5.67
C TYR A 123 -2.00 -9.40 5.63
N SER A 124 -1.67 -8.44 6.48
CA SER A 124 -2.23 -7.10 6.47
C SER A 124 -1.20 -6.11 7.02
N PHE A 125 -1.53 -4.82 7.01
CA PHE A 125 -0.64 -3.78 7.49
C PHE A 125 -1.41 -2.70 8.25
N ARG A 126 -0.66 -1.91 9.01
CA ARG A 126 -1.07 -0.58 9.47
C ARG A 126 0.01 0.41 9.09
N TYR A 127 -0.33 1.45 8.36
CA TYR A 127 0.52 2.63 8.19
C TYR A 127 -0.20 3.82 8.80
N VAL A 128 0.53 4.64 9.57
CA VAL A 128 -0.01 5.78 10.31
C VAL A 128 0.65 7.03 9.77
N HIS A 129 -0.18 7.97 9.35
CA HIS A 129 0.22 9.32 9.02
C HIS A 129 -0.42 10.28 10.01
N LEU A 130 0.41 11.02 10.74
CA LEU A 130 -0.03 11.99 11.73
C LEU A 130 0.20 13.40 11.17
N VAL A 131 -0.88 14.14 10.93
CA VAL A 131 -0.83 15.51 10.42
C VAL A 131 -1.60 16.41 11.38
N ARG A 132 -0.87 17.31 12.05
CA ARG A 132 -1.43 18.18 13.10
C ARG A 132 -2.13 17.33 14.18
N ASP A 133 -3.45 17.44 14.29
CA ASP A 133 -4.31 16.72 15.23
C ASP A 133 -5.11 15.60 14.56
N THR A 134 -4.81 15.26 13.29
CA THR A 134 -5.47 14.20 12.53
C THR A 134 -4.55 12.99 12.42
N GLU A 135 -5.04 11.83 12.87
CA GLU A 135 -4.46 10.53 12.56
C GLU A 135 -5.14 9.98 11.30
N VAL A 136 -4.33 9.54 10.34
CA VAL A 136 -4.76 8.77 9.18
C VAL A 136 -4.14 7.37 9.27
N VAL A 137 -4.97 6.34 9.28
CA VAL A 137 -4.57 4.94 9.35
C VAL A 137 -4.94 4.25 8.05
N PHE A 138 -3.94 3.66 7.40
CA PHE A 138 -4.10 2.86 6.20
C PHE A 138 -3.98 1.38 6.56
N THR A 139 -4.84 0.55 5.98
CA THR A 139 -4.85 -0.90 6.15
C THR A 139 -5.33 -1.57 4.87
N THR A 140 -5.12 -2.89 4.74
CA THR A 140 -5.88 -3.69 3.77
C THR A 140 -7.38 -3.68 4.10
N ALA A 141 -8.23 -3.86 3.10
CA ALA A 141 -9.66 -4.12 3.31
C ALA A 141 -9.89 -5.44 4.07
N LEU A 142 -10.92 -5.48 4.92
CA LEU A 142 -11.20 -6.61 5.83
C LEU A 142 -11.61 -7.92 5.12
N ASN A 143 -12.31 -7.81 3.99
CA ASN A 143 -12.95 -8.95 3.32
C ASN A 143 -12.09 -9.61 2.24
N GLN A 144 -10.83 -9.20 2.10
CA GLN A 144 -9.90 -9.75 1.10
C GLN A 144 -8.69 -10.39 1.78
N ARG A 145 -8.14 -11.40 1.12
CA ARG A 145 -6.92 -12.09 1.55
C ARG A 145 -5.78 -11.68 0.64
N PHE A 146 -4.63 -11.37 1.24
CA PHE A 146 -3.46 -10.92 0.53
C PHE A 146 -2.23 -11.70 0.99
N SER A 147 -1.40 -12.07 0.03
CA SER A 147 -0.03 -12.52 0.23
C SER A 147 0.85 -11.41 0.81
N LEU A 148 2.00 -11.79 1.35
CA LEU A 148 2.96 -10.84 1.89
C LEU A 148 3.47 -9.87 0.82
N GLU A 149 3.70 -10.37 -0.40
CA GLU A 149 4.14 -9.58 -1.54
C GLU A 149 3.10 -8.53 -1.96
N GLU A 150 1.81 -8.88 -1.96
CA GLU A 150 0.72 -7.95 -2.21
C GLU A 150 0.62 -6.88 -1.14
N VAL A 151 0.72 -7.28 0.13
CA VAL A 151 0.70 -6.35 1.27
C VAL A 151 1.88 -5.39 1.24
N ARG A 152 3.08 -5.84 0.92
CA ARG A 152 4.25 -4.96 0.76
C ARG A 152 4.00 -3.91 -0.33
N ARG A 153 3.45 -4.30 -1.48
CA ARG A 153 3.12 -3.34 -2.54
C ARG A 153 2.10 -2.31 -2.09
N MET A 154 1.04 -2.74 -1.40
CA MET A 154 0.06 -1.81 -0.83
C MET A 154 0.65 -0.90 0.24
N TYR A 155 1.52 -1.45 1.12
CA TYR A 155 2.19 -0.70 2.17
C TYR A 155 3.09 0.40 1.60
N GLU A 156 3.92 0.09 0.59
CA GLU A 156 4.74 1.10 -0.10
C GLU A 156 3.88 2.17 -0.76
N ALA A 157 2.75 1.79 -1.34
CA ALA A 157 1.89 2.70 -2.08
C ALA A 157 1.13 3.72 -1.22
N VAL A 158 1.01 3.47 0.08
CA VAL A 158 0.37 4.37 1.03
C VAL A 158 1.37 5.15 1.89
N LYS A 159 2.69 4.96 1.68
CA LYS A 159 3.69 5.75 2.40
C LYS A 159 3.53 7.22 2.01
N GLN A 160 3.51 8.08 3.02
CA GLN A 160 3.46 9.51 2.84
C GLN A 160 4.88 10.07 2.84
N GLU A 161 5.11 11.08 2.00
CA GLU A 161 6.36 11.84 2.04
C GLU A 161 6.49 12.56 3.40
N PRO A 162 7.70 12.59 3.98
CA PRO A 162 7.99 13.27 5.24
C PRO A 162 7.88 14.80 5.16
#